data_AF-A0A2M7MD40-F1
#
_entry.id   AF-A0A2M7MD40-F1
#
_cell.length_a   1.000
_cell.length_b   1.000
_cell.length_c   1.000
_cell.angle_alpha   90.00
_cell.angle_beta   90.00
_cell.angle_gamma   90.00
#
_symmetry.space_group_name_H-M   'P 1'
#
loop_
_entity.id
_entity.type
_entity.pdbx_description
1 polymer ?
#
loop_
_entity_poly.entity_id
_entity_poly.type
_entity_poly.pdbx_seq_one_letter_code
_entity_poly.pdbx_strand_id
1 'polypeptide(L)'
;MPAKSRLKPELKQALLKKHVKFNDISKPKKYLKYIPLLIFSLPFYILIYYILRNVYPQDIANIPVFNSYLGLLVPFFIANAFSISYIFLNSKKGFDISLFLTLMLFLKLQHFIFEYWWFIPIVIVFVIYEKFSNSIEQKKRSRN
;
A
#
# COMPACT_ATOMS: atom_id res chain seq x y z
N MET A 1 -32.46 43.20 -24.11
CA MET A 1 -32.43 41.97 -24.93
C MET A 1 -31.07 41.31 -24.76
N PRO A 2 -30.92 40.18 -24.05
CA PRO A 2 -29.59 39.61 -23.80
C PRO A 2 -29.12 38.75 -24.99
N ALA A 3 -27.87 38.97 -25.39
CA ALA A 3 -27.18 38.29 -26.47
C ALA A 3 -26.99 36.79 -26.15
N LYS A 4 -27.72 35.92 -26.86
CA LYS A 4 -27.46 34.48 -26.89
C LYS A 4 -26.08 34.25 -27.52
N SER A 5 -25.08 33.99 -26.68
CA SER A 5 -23.74 33.62 -27.12
C SER A 5 -23.79 32.31 -27.92
N ARG A 6 -23.50 32.41 -29.22
CA ARG A 6 -23.33 31.26 -30.11
C ARG A 6 -22.01 30.57 -29.75
N LEU A 7 -22.03 29.72 -28.73
CA LEU A 7 -20.90 28.84 -28.45
C LEU A 7 -20.63 27.97 -29.69
N LYS A 8 -19.39 28.03 -30.21
CA LYS A 8 -18.95 27.22 -31.36
C LYS A 8 -19.22 25.73 -31.08
N PRO A 9 -19.76 24.98 -32.05
CA PRO A 9 -20.13 23.58 -31.88
C PRO A 9 -18.95 22.71 -31.41
N GLU A 10 -17.73 23.06 -31.79
CA GLU A 10 -16.50 22.38 -31.41
C GLU A 10 -16.19 22.49 -29.91
N LEU A 11 -16.44 23.66 -29.30
CA LEU A 11 -16.22 23.86 -27.86
C LEU A 11 -17.26 23.10 -27.03
N LYS A 12 -18.49 22.99 -27.55
CA LYS A 12 -19.55 22.20 -26.93
C LYS A 12 -19.24 20.70 -26.97
N GLN A 13 -18.65 20.22 -28.07
CA GLN A 13 -18.20 18.83 -28.22
C GLN A 13 -16.97 18.50 -27.36
N ALA A 14 -16.02 19.43 -27.21
CA ALA A 14 -14.88 19.28 -26.33
C ALA A 14 -15.28 19.23 -24.84
N LEU A 15 -16.24 20.07 -24.43
CA LEU A 15 -16.80 20.06 -23.07
C LEU A 15 -17.65 18.81 -22.78
N LEU A 16 -18.39 18.31 -23.78
CA LEU A 16 -19.14 17.04 -23.66
C LEU A 16 -18.23 15.81 -23.57
N LYS A 17 -17.11 15.77 -24.33
CA LYS A 17 -16.11 14.69 -24.22
C LYS A 17 -15.38 14.69 -22.88
N LYS A 18 -15.23 15.85 -22.23
CA LYS A 18 -14.53 15.98 -20.94
C LYS A 18 -15.36 15.47 -19.75
N HIS A 19 -16.68 15.38 -19.89
CA HIS A 19 -17.55 15.16 -18.74
C HIS A 19 -18.02 13.74 -18.45
N VAL A 20 -17.88 12.76 -19.36
CA VAL A 20 -18.44 11.42 -19.09
C VAL A 20 -17.55 10.29 -19.64
N LYS A 21 -16.42 10.05 -18.97
CA LYS A 21 -15.82 8.71 -18.86
C LYS A 21 -15.83 8.27 -17.40
N PHE A 22 -17.01 8.27 -16.80
CA PHE A 22 -17.24 7.84 -15.41
C PHE A 22 -17.96 6.50 -15.31
N ASN A 23 -18.02 5.72 -16.39
CA ASN A 23 -18.58 4.37 -16.35
C ASN A 23 -17.60 3.38 -16.94
N ASP A 24 -16.65 2.96 -16.10
CA ASP A 24 -16.01 1.67 -16.25
C ASP A 24 -16.09 0.94 -14.89
N ILE A 25 -17.34 0.69 -14.49
CA ILE A 25 -17.72 -0.11 -13.31
C ILE A 25 -17.53 -1.62 -13.61
N SER A 26 -16.94 -1.97 -14.75
CA SER A 26 -16.56 -3.35 -15.14
C SER A 26 -15.37 -3.93 -14.36
N LYS A 27 -14.93 -3.28 -13.27
CA LYS A 27 -13.76 -3.69 -12.44
C LYS A 27 -13.93 -4.89 -11.50
N PRO A 28 -15.11 -5.40 -11.09
CA PRO A 28 -15.14 -6.47 -10.08
C PRO A 28 -14.51 -7.77 -10.60
N LYS A 29 -14.63 -8.07 -11.90
CA LYS A 29 -13.99 -9.26 -12.51
C LYS A 29 -12.48 -9.28 -12.32
N LYS A 30 -11.81 -8.12 -12.31
CA LYS A 30 -10.37 -8.03 -12.11
C LYS A 30 -9.98 -8.32 -10.66
N TYR A 31 -10.78 -7.88 -9.69
CA TYR A 31 -10.56 -8.17 -8.27
C TYR A 31 -10.83 -9.64 -7.91
N LEU A 32 -11.87 -10.25 -8.50
CA LEU A 32 -12.19 -11.67 -8.27
C LEU A 32 -11.00 -12.58 -8.59
N LYS A 33 -10.20 -12.24 -9.61
CA LYS A 33 -8.98 -12.98 -9.98
C LYS A 33 -7.92 -13.01 -8.87
N TYR A 34 -7.87 -12.00 -8.00
CA TYR A 34 -6.87 -11.86 -6.95
C TYR A 34 -7.39 -12.27 -5.56
N ILE A 35 -8.65 -12.69 -5.42
CA ILE A 35 -9.21 -13.20 -4.16
C ILE A 35 -8.31 -14.25 -3.49
N PRO A 36 -7.68 -15.19 -4.21
CA PRO A 36 -6.77 -16.14 -3.59
C PRO A 36 -5.66 -15.47 -2.76
N LEU A 37 -5.10 -14.32 -3.20
CA LEU A 37 -4.10 -13.59 -2.41
C LEU A 37 -4.67 -13.14 -1.05
N LEU A 38 -5.91 -12.66 -1.03
CA LEU A 38 -6.55 -12.25 0.22
C LEU A 38 -6.75 -13.46 1.14
N ILE A 39 -7.18 -14.59 0.59
CA ILE A 39 -7.35 -15.85 1.34
C ILE A 39 -5.99 -16.31 1.91
N PHE A 40 -4.91 -16.20 1.12
CA PHE A 40 -3.56 -16.53 1.59
C PHE A 40 -3.08 -15.63 2.73
N SER A 41 -3.59 -14.40 2.87
CA SER A 41 -3.23 -13.51 3.98
C SER A 41 -3.91 -13.86 5.31
N LEU A 42 -5.10 -14.49 5.27
CA LEU A 42 -5.89 -14.84 6.45
C LEU A 42 -5.14 -15.70 7.49
N PRO A 43 -4.46 -16.80 7.13
CA PRO A 43 -3.73 -17.60 8.13
C PRO A 43 -2.64 -16.79 8.84
N PHE A 44 -2.00 -15.84 8.16
CA PHE A 44 -1.01 -14.96 8.77
C PHE A 44 -1.64 -13.93 9.72
N TYR A 45 -2.81 -13.37 9.39
CA TYR A 45 -3.55 -12.52 10.35
C TYR A 45 -4.00 -13.28 11.59
N ILE A 46 -4.44 -14.54 11.43
CA ILE A 46 -4.78 -15.42 12.54
C ILE A 46 -3.54 -15.67 13.41
N LEU A 47 -2.38 -15.94 12.77
CA LEU A 47 -1.12 -16.14 13.47
C LEU A 47 -0.67 -14.88 14.24
N ILE A 48 -0.78 -13.69 13.63
CA ILE A 48 -0.48 -12.42 14.30
C ILE A 48 -1.40 -12.24 15.51
N TYR A 49 -2.70 -12.46 15.35
CA TYR A 49 -3.67 -12.36 16.45
C TYR A 49 -3.33 -13.33 17.58
N TYR A 50 -2.96 -14.57 17.24
CA TYR A 50 -2.52 -15.57 18.20
C TYR A 50 -1.26 -15.13 18.96
N ILE A 51 -0.25 -14.59 18.26
CA ILE A 51 0.99 -14.10 18.86
C ILE A 51 0.69 -12.93 19.81
N LEU A 52 -0.06 -11.93 19.35
CA LEU A 52 -0.40 -10.76 20.16
C LEU A 52 -1.22 -11.11 21.41
N ARG A 53 -2.01 -12.19 21.37
CA ARG A 53 -2.84 -12.62 22.50
C ARG A 53 -2.11 -13.51 23.49
N ASN A 54 -1.24 -14.40 23.02
CA ASN A 54 -0.66 -15.46 23.86
C ASN A 54 0.80 -15.23 24.23
N VAL A 55 1.49 -14.30 23.57
CA VAL A 55 2.91 -14.06 23.79
C VAL A 55 3.07 -12.75 24.56
N TYR A 56 3.45 -12.84 25.83
CA TYR A 56 3.81 -11.66 26.60
C TYR A 56 5.11 -11.06 26.05
N PRO A 57 5.27 -9.72 26.05
CA PRO A 57 6.47 -9.06 25.52
C PRO A 57 7.78 -9.56 26.16
N GLN A 58 7.68 -10.06 27.38
CA GLN A 58 8.78 -10.50 28.23
C GLN A 58 9.36 -11.85 27.76
N ASP A 59 8.54 -12.72 27.18
CA ASP A 59 8.95 -14.05 26.73
C ASP A 59 9.66 -14.04 25.37
N ILE A 60 9.48 -12.96 24.59
CA ILE A 60 10.12 -12.77 23.27
C ILE A 60 11.59 -12.33 23.44
N ALA A 61 11.95 -11.79 24.61
CA ALA A 61 13.29 -11.23 24.87
C ALA A 61 14.37 -12.30 25.07
N ASN A 62 14.02 -13.53 25.44
CA ASN A 62 14.97 -14.58 25.84
C ASN A 62 15.35 -15.57 24.71
N ILE A 63 14.94 -15.30 23.46
CA ILE A 63 15.35 -16.09 22.29
C ILE A 63 16.75 -15.59 21.86
N PRO A 64 17.73 -16.46 21.56
CA PRO A 64 19.15 -16.10 21.32
C PRO A 64 19.41 -15.12 20.16
N VAL A 65 18.38 -14.72 19.42
CA VAL A 65 18.39 -13.55 18.53
C VAL A 65 17.74 -12.38 19.26
N PHE A 66 18.50 -11.78 20.18
CA PHE A 66 18.17 -10.59 20.98
C PHE A 66 17.08 -9.72 20.35
N ASN A 67 15.91 -9.68 20.98
CA ASN A 67 14.90 -8.64 20.78
C ASN A 67 14.44 -8.40 19.33
N SER A 68 14.52 -9.41 18.47
CA SER A 68 14.35 -9.20 17.02
C SER A 68 12.89 -9.20 16.58
N TYR A 69 11.93 -9.53 17.45
CA TYR A 69 10.48 -9.59 17.19
C TYR A 69 10.11 -10.30 15.87
N LEU A 70 10.99 -11.13 15.32
CA LEU A 70 10.86 -11.74 13.99
C LEU A 70 9.63 -12.62 13.90
N GLY A 71 9.31 -13.31 14.99
CA GLY A 71 8.10 -14.12 15.12
C GLY A 71 6.82 -13.33 14.84
N LEU A 72 6.78 -12.03 15.14
CA LEU A 72 5.67 -11.13 14.82
C LEU A 72 5.86 -10.43 13.46
N LEU A 73 7.08 -9.96 13.16
CA LEU A 73 7.37 -9.17 11.97
C LEU A 73 7.22 -9.95 10.67
N VAL A 74 7.64 -11.21 10.63
CA VAL A 74 7.53 -12.06 9.43
C VAL A 74 6.07 -12.29 9.06
N PRO A 75 5.19 -12.81 9.94
CA PRO A 75 3.79 -12.98 9.58
C PRO A 75 3.10 -11.64 9.33
N PHE A 76 3.47 -10.56 10.05
CA PHE A 76 2.96 -9.22 9.77
C PHE A 76 3.32 -8.75 8.36
N PHE A 77 4.57 -8.91 7.94
CA PHE A 77 5.00 -8.58 6.58
C PHE A 77 4.22 -9.39 5.54
N ILE A 78 4.14 -10.70 5.72
CA ILE A 78 3.49 -11.59 4.74
C ILE A 78 1.99 -11.29 4.63
N ALA A 79 1.29 -11.10 5.76
CA ALA A 79 -0.12 -10.75 5.78
C ALA A 79 -0.40 -9.46 4.99
N ASN A 80 0.37 -8.41 5.28
CA ASN A 80 0.25 -7.13 4.60
C ASN A 80 0.67 -7.22 3.12
N ALA A 81 1.74 -7.96 2.81
CA ALA A 81 2.21 -8.13 1.43
C ALA A 81 1.12 -8.72 0.54
N PHE A 82 0.43 -9.76 1.01
CA PHE A 82 -0.67 -10.36 0.25
C PHE A 82 -1.93 -9.49 0.21
N SER A 83 -2.33 -8.91 1.34
CA SER A 83 -3.53 -8.06 1.42
C SER A 83 -3.39 -6.78 0.59
N ILE A 84 -2.27 -6.08 0.71
CA ILE A 84 -2.03 -4.83 -0.01
C ILE A 84 -1.79 -5.15 -1.49
N SER A 85 -1.10 -6.24 -1.82
CA SER A 85 -1.01 -6.68 -3.21
C SER A 85 -2.40 -6.96 -3.80
N TYR A 86 -3.34 -7.54 -3.04
CA TYR A 86 -4.73 -7.67 -3.50
C TYR A 86 -5.40 -6.31 -3.76
N ILE A 87 -5.32 -5.36 -2.82
CA ILE A 87 -5.91 -4.02 -2.94
C ILE A 87 -5.37 -3.28 -4.18
N PHE A 88 -4.06 -3.39 -4.43
CA PHE A 88 -3.37 -2.77 -5.56
C PHE A 88 -3.27 -3.68 -6.79
N LEU A 89 -4.07 -4.76 -6.88
CA LEU A 89 -4.20 -5.63 -8.05
C LEU A 89 -2.86 -6.24 -8.53
N ASN A 90 -2.10 -6.80 -7.60
CA ASN A 90 -0.79 -7.42 -7.78
C ASN A 90 0.28 -6.49 -8.37
N SER A 91 0.27 -5.23 -7.93
CA SER A 91 1.32 -4.26 -8.26
C SER A 91 2.52 -4.41 -7.33
N LYS A 92 3.74 -4.09 -7.82
CA LYS A 92 4.97 -3.99 -7.00
C LYS A 92 4.80 -3.13 -5.76
N LYS A 93 3.88 -2.15 -5.81
CA LYS A 93 3.52 -1.29 -4.67
C LYS A 93 3.07 -2.06 -3.43
N GLY A 94 2.45 -3.23 -3.61
CA GLY A 94 2.03 -4.05 -2.47
C GLY A 94 3.19 -4.50 -1.60
N PHE A 95 4.32 -4.83 -2.23
CA PHE A 95 5.54 -5.19 -1.52
C PHE A 95 6.13 -3.98 -0.80
N ASP A 96 6.29 -2.85 -1.50
CA ASP A 96 6.92 -1.64 -0.95
C ASP A 96 6.17 -1.09 0.27
N ILE A 97 4.83 -1.03 0.19
CA ILE A 97 3.99 -0.56 1.31
C ILE A 97 4.06 -1.54 2.49
N SER A 98 4.08 -2.85 2.22
CA SER A 98 4.17 -3.85 3.29
C SER A 98 5.53 -3.82 3.97
N LEU A 99 6.60 -3.62 3.21
CA LEU A 99 7.94 -3.41 3.75
C LEU A 99 7.97 -2.17 4.65
N PHE A 100 7.36 -1.06 4.18
CA PHE A 100 7.25 0.17 4.95
C PHE A 100 6.48 -0.03 6.27
N LEU A 101 5.32 -0.70 6.23
CA LEU A 101 4.53 -1.00 7.43
C LEU A 101 5.31 -1.90 8.41
N THR A 102 6.00 -2.92 7.91
CA THR A 102 6.83 -3.79 8.75
C THR A 102 7.99 -3.03 9.36
N LEU A 103 8.64 -2.13 8.61
CA LEU A 103 9.70 -1.27 9.14
C LEU A 103 9.17 -0.33 10.22
N MET A 104 7.99 0.24 10.02
CA MET A 104 7.33 1.07 11.03
C MET A 104 7.04 0.29 12.31
N LEU A 105 6.50 -0.92 12.18
CA LEU A 105 6.25 -1.79 13.32
C LEU A 105 7.55 -2.16 14.03
N PHE A 106 8.61 -2.51 13.29
CA PHE A 106 9.93 -2.81 13.84
C PHE A 106 10.49 -1.64 14.65
N LEU A 107 10.49 -0.42 14.08
CA LEU A 107 10.96 0.77 14.76
C LEU A 107 10.14 1.10 16.02
N LYS A 108 8.83 0.81 16.00
CA LYS A 108 7.97 0.96 17.18
C LYS A 108 8.32 -0.06 18.27
N LEU A 109 8.56 -1.32 17.90
CA LEU A 109 8.93 -2.39 18.84
C LEU A 109 10.32 -2.20 19.45
N GLN A 110 11.27 -1.64 18.69
CA GLN A 110 12.58 -1.24 19.20
C GLN A 110 12.55 0.02 20.08
N HIS A 111 11.37 0.56 20.36
CA HIS A 111 11.19 1.83 21.08
C HIS A 111 11.92 3.01 20.44
N PHE A 112 12.32 2.92 19.16
CA PHE A 112 13.02 4.02 18.49
C PHE A 112 12.06 5.18 18.16
N ILE A 113 10.77 4.87 18.00
CA ILE A 113 9.70 5.82 17.74
C ILE A 113 8.84 5.98 19.01
N PHE A 114 9.23 6.93 19.86
CA PHE A 114 8.45 7.31 21.05
C PHE A 114 7.28 8.22 20.70
N GLU A 115 7.45 9.10 19.71
CA GLU A 115 6.48 10.16 19.41
C GLU A 115 5.98 10.11 17.95
N TYR A 116 4.70 10.45 17.77
CA TYR A 116 4.03 10.55 16.47
C TYR A 116 4.75 11.48 15.49
N TRP A 117 5.56 12.42 15.99
CA TRP A 117 6.36 13.33 15.18
C TRP A 117 7.35 12.62 14.26
N TRP A 118 7.92 11.49 14.66
CA TRP A 118 8.84 10.69 13.83
C TRP A 118 8.15 10.01 12.65
N PHE A 119 6.83 9.91 12.66
CA PHE A 119 6.07 9.34 11.54
C PHE A 119 6.16 10.22 10.29
N ILE A 120 6.12 11.55 10.47
CA ILE A 120 6.14 12.54 9.37
C ILE A 120 7.40 12.41 8.49
N PRO A 121 8.64 12.48 9.02
CA PRO A 121 9.84 12.39 8.21
C PRO A 121 9.95 11.02 7.51
N ILE A 122 9.52 9.94 8.15
CA ILE A 122 9.61 8.59 7.57
C ILE A 122 8.63 8.44 6.40
N VAL A 123 7.42 8.98 6.51
CA VAL A 123 6.47 9.05 5.39
C VAL A 123 7.02 9.92 4.24
N ILE A 124 7.64 11.06 4.55
CA ILE A 124 8.24 11.93 3.52
C ILE A 124 9.32 11.18 2.73
N VAL A 125 10.24 10.50 3.41
CA VAL A 125 11.30 9.70 2.78
C VAL A 125 10.70 8.62 1.89
N PHE A 126 9.65 7.93 2.35
CA PHE A 126 8.96 6.91 1.57
C PHE A 126 8.32 7.47 0.30
N VAL A 127 7.66 8.63 0.38
CA VAL A 127 7.06 9.29 -0.80
C VAL A 127 8.12 9.72 -1.81
N ILE A 128 9.27 10.24 -1.33
CA ILE A 128 10.40 10.59 -2.20
C ILE A 128 10.95 9.35 -2.90
N TYR A 129 11.13 8.26 -2.16
CA TYR A 129 11.56 6.97 -2.71
C TYR A 129 10.59 6.46 -3.77
N GLU A 130 9.27 6.50 -3.52
CA GLU A 130 8.26 6.05 -4.48
C GLU A 130 8.31 6.87 -5.77
N LYS A 131 8.44 8.21 -5.67
CA LYS A 131 8.59 9.08 -6.84
C LYS A 131 9.85 8.76 -7.63
N PHE A 132 10.97 8.55 -6.96
CA PHE A 132 12.24 8.24 -7.60
C PHE A 132 12.20 6.88 -8.32
N SER A 133 11.67 5.85 -7.66
CA SER A 133 11.46 4.51 -8.23
C SER A 133 10.58 4.55 -9.48
N ASN A 134 9.46 5.28 -9.43
CA ASN A 134 8.57 5.47 -10.57
C ASN A 134 9.27 6.19 -11.74
N SER A 135 10.11 7.20 -11.46
CA SER A 135 10.86 7.93 -12.49
C SER A 135 11.87 7.03 -13.22
N ILE A 136 12.53 6.11 -12.50
CA ILE A 136 13.45 5.14 -13.09
C ILE A 136 12.68 4.20 -14.01
N GLU A 137 11.52 3.71 -13.59
CA GLU A 137 10.73 2.78 -14.38
C GLU A 137 10.21 3.42 -15.68
N GLN A 138 9.80 4.69 -15.65
CA GLN A 138 9.42 5.43 -16.87
C GLN A 138 10.59 5.61 -17.84
N LYS A 139 11.78 5.95 -17.33
CA LYS A 139 12.99 6.09 -18.16
C LYS A 139 13.39 4.78 -18.84
N LYS A 140 13.18 3.65 -18.16
CA LYS A 140 13.45 2.31 -18.72
C LYS A 140 12.46 1.93 -19.83
N ARG A 141 11.18 2.32 -19.69
CA ARG A 141 10.16 2.09 -20.74
C ARG A 141 10.32 2.99 -21.96
N SER A 142 10.94 4.15 -21.84
CA SER A 142 11.21 5.05 -22.97
C SER A 142 12.42 4.62 -23.82
N ARG A 143 13.26 3.70 -23.33
CA ARG A 143 14.45 3.19 -24.04
C ARG A 143 14.24 1.85 -24.75
N ASN A 144 13.12 1.18 -24.47
CA ASN A 144 12.68 -0.04 -25.15
C ASN A 144 11.58 0.32 -26.15
#